data_AF-A0A523TZ23-F1
#
_entry.id   AF-A0A523TZ23-F1
#
_cell.length_a   1.000
_cell.length_b   1.000
_cell.length_c   1.000
_cell.angle_alpha   90.00
_cell.angle_beta   90.00
_cell.angle_gamma   90.00
#
_symmetry.space_group_name_H-M   'P 1'
#
loop_
_entity.id
_entity.type
_entity.pdbx_description
1 polymer ?
#
loop_
_entity_poly.entity_id
_entity_poly.type
_entity_poly.pdbx_seq_one_letter_code
_entity_poly.pdbx_strand_id
1 'polypeptide(L)'
;MKHVSLFLLALFAVSVGLCGCLHHEPVQQPEPEPEVEAPAEDPIGPISVTGQAAEKTGPNVNPVQAKLGAQRGARVEAYRRLFEQIAGLQLDSQTQVRDFVTSYDQIHTRTGGYLDTPGLVHKAVEAEEGLWEVTIELTAEEVRELIDAINAGRNR
;
A
#
# COMPACT_ATOMS: atom_id res chain seq x y z
N MET A 1 28.89 -67.84 52.74
CA MET A 1 29.72 -67.46 51.59
C MET A 1 29.07 -66.21 50.94
N LYS A 2 28.93 -65.04 51.57
CA LYS A 2 29.96 -64.02 51.87
C LYS A 2 31.07 -64.03 50.81
N HIS A 3 30.92 -63.22 49.75
CA HIS A 3 31.96 -62.58 48.91
C HIS A 3 31.49 -62.16 47.49
N VAL A 4 30.25 -62.42 47.08
CA VAL A 4 29.72 -61.87 45.81
C VAL A 4 28.95 -60.57 46.07
N SER A 5 29.63 -59.61 46.70
CA SER A 5 29.14 -58.24 47.00
C SER A 5 30.17 -57.21 46.55
N LEU A 6 30.88 -57.53 45.46
CA LEU A 6 31.89 -56.71 44.80
C LEU A 6 31.79 -57.08 43.31
N PHE A 7 31.58 -56.10 42.42
CA PHE A 7 31.20 -56.22 41.00
C PHE A 7 29.70 -56.37 40.71
N LEU A 8 28.98 -55.25 40.74
CA LEU A 8 28.27 -54.73 39.55
C LEU A 8 27.52 -53.42 39.89
N LEU A 9 28.22 -52.55 40.61
CA LEU A 9 27.87 -51.13 40.77
C LEU A 9 28.35 -50.37 39.52
N ALA A 10 27.91 -50.85 38.35
CA ALA A 10 28.25 -50.31 37.02
C ALA A 10 27.15 -50.65 35.99
N LEU A 11 25.89 -50.69 36.44
CA LEU A 11 24.69 -50.90 35.62
C LEU A 11 23.85 -49.60 35.56
N PHE A 12 24.53 -48.46 35.39
CA PHE A 12 23.91 -47.16 35.13
C PHE A 12 24.51 -46.43 33.92
N ALA A 13 25.25 -47.16 33.08
CA ALA A 13 25.72 -46.67 31.80
C ALA A 13 25.39 -47.74 30.76
N VAL A 14 24.88 -47.31 29.60
CA VAL A 14 24.47 -48.12 28.44
C VAL A 14 23.02 -48.63 28.47
N SER A 15 22.06 -47.69 28.50
CA SER A 15 20.71 -47.91 27.95
C SER A 15 20.40 -47.00 26.75
N VAL A 16 21.44 -46.44 26.09
CA VAL A 16 21.27 -45.74 24.82
C VAL A 16 21.75 -46.67 23.72
N GLY A 17 20.84 -47.46 23.17
CA GLY A 17 21.13 -48.24 21.97
C GLY A 17 20.20 -49.41 21.73
N LEU A 18 19.35 -49.21 20.72
CA LEU A 18 18.71 -50.20 19.86
C LEU A 18 17.32 -50.75 20.20
N CYS A 19 16.50 -50.65 19.14
CA CYS A 19 15.27 -51.36 18.83
C CYS A 19 13.95 -50.67 19.23
N GLY A 20 13.72 -49.50 18.65
CA GLY A 20 12.38 -49.02 18.31
C GLY A 20 12.23 -48.98 16.79
N CYS A 21 11.75 -50.08 16.20
CA CYS A 21 11.31 -50.12 14.81
C CYS A 21 9.99 -49.36 14.67
N LEU A 22 10.04 -48.09 14.30
CA LEU A 22 8.93 -47.44 13.61
C LEU A 22 9.40 -47.23 12.19
N HIS A 23 8.79 -47.97 11.26
CA HIS A 23 8.77 -47.59 9.86
C HIS A 23 8.20 -46.18 9.79
N HIS A 24 9.08 -45.18 9.78
CA HIS A 24 8.75 -43.88 9.26
C HIS A 24 8.87 -44.05 7.75
N GLU A 25 7.73 -44.24 7.10
CA GLU A 25 7.67 -43.93 5.67
C GLU A 25 8.22 -42.51 5.54
N PRO A 26 9.30 -42.29 4.78
CA PRO A 26 9.72 -40.92 4.52
C PRO A 26 8.51 -40.28 3.87
N VAL A 27 7.91 -39.31 4.57
CA VAL A 27 6.95 -38.42 3.94
C VAL A 27 7.75 -37.77 2.82
N GLN A 28 7.55 -38.24 1.59
CA GLN A 28 7.88 -37.47 0.41
C GLN A 28 7.11 -36.18 0.59
N GLN A 29 7.81 -35.14 1.06
CA GLN A 29 7.35 -33.80 0.79
C GLN A 29 7.18 -33.77 -0.73
N PRO A 30 5.97 -33.49 -1.24
CA PRO A 30 5.78 -33.38 -2.68
C PRO A 30 6.92 -32.51 -3.20
N GLU A 31 7.68 -33.07 -4.15
CA GLU A 31 8.68 -32.35 -4.90
C GLU A 31 8.06 -31.01 -5.28
N PRO A 32 8.69 -29.86 -4.99
CA PRO A 32 8.04 -28.57 -5.16
C PRO A 32 7.56 -28.50 -6.60
N GLU A 33 6.24 -28.65 -6.79
CA GLU A 33 5.59 -28.33 -8.04
C GLU A 33 6.09 -26.92 -8.37
N PRO A 34 6.49 -26.65 -9.62
CA PRO A 34 6.91 -25.32 -9.99
C PRO A 34 5.83 -24.38 -9.50
N GLU A 35 6.15 -23.60 -8.47
CA GLU A 35 5.27 -22.60 -7.92
C GLU A 35 5.04 -21.69 -9.11
N VAL A 36 3.88 -21.84 -9.74
CA VAL A 36 3.42 -20.91 -10.75
C VAL A 36 3.19 -19.65 -9.95
N GLU A 37 4.28 -18.89 -9.79
CA GLU A 37 4.29 -17.55 -9.25
C GLU A 37 3.16 -16.86 -10.02
N ALA A 38 2.06 -16.60 -9.30
CA ALA A 38 0.92 -15.93 -9.86
C ALA A 38 1.47 -14.71 -10.60
N PRO A 39 1.04 -14.45 -11.84
CA PRO A 39 1.63 -13.38 -12.65
C PRO A 39 1.68 -12.14 -11.76
N ALA A 40 2.89 -11.64 -11.51
CA ALA A 40 3.13 -10.57 -10.55
C ALA A 40 2.07 -9.49 -10.79
N GLU A 41 1.09 -9.40 -9.89
CA GLU A 41 0.08 -8.36 -10.00
C GLU A 41 0.87 -7.06 -9.89
N ASP A 42 0.77 -6.24 -10.94
CA ASP A 42 1.42 -4.93 -10.94
C ASP A 42 0.95 -4.22 -9.66
N PRO A 43 1.83 -3.92 -8.69
CA PRO A 43 1.41 -3.44 -7.38
C PRO A 43 0.71 -2.07 -7.46
N ILE A 44 0.78 -1.44 -8.63
CA ILE A 44 0.19 -0.14 -8.95
C ILE A 44 -1.16 -0.37 -9.65
N GLY A 45 -2.23 -0.43 -8.85
CA GLY A 45 -3.61 -0.44 -9.33
C GLY A 45 -4.14 0.95 -9.70
N PRO A 46 -5.34 1.04 -10.32
CA PRO A 46 -6.01 2.32 -10.56
C PRO A 46 -6.35 3.01 -9.23
N ILE A 47 -6.32 4.33 -9.24
CA ILE A 47 -6.64 5.17 -8.07
C ILE A 47 -7.96 5.89 -8.33
N SER A 48 -8.88 5.82 -7.37
CA SER A 48 -10.07 6.66 -7.33
C SER A 48 -10.13 7.37 -5.99
N VAL A 49 -10.20 8.69 -6.00
CA VAL A 49 -10.33 9.52 -4.80
C VAL A 49 -11.48 10.51 -4.94
N THR A 50 -12.27 10.62 -3.88
CA THR A 50 -13.35 11.61 -3.80
C THR A 50 -13.02 12.61 -2.71
N GLY A 51 -13.09 13.91 -3.02
CA GLY A 51 -13.06 15.01 -2.05
C GLY A 51 -14.44 15.65 -1.94
N GLN A 52 -14.72 16.29 -0.80
CA GLN A 52 -16.02 16.86 -0.48
C GLN A 52 -15.88 18.30 0.03
N ALA A 53 -16.89 19.12 -0.20
CA ALA A 53 -17.00 20.41 0.46
C ALA A 53 -18.43 20.93 0.45
N ALA A 54 -18.80 21.59 1.53
CA ALA A 54 -20.11 22.21 1.67
C ALA A 54 -20.12 23.65 1.13
N GLU A 55 -21.26 24.05 0.58
CA GLU A 55 -21.55 25.43 0.25
C GLU A 55 -21.57 26.31 1.50
N LYS A 56 -21.05 27.52 1.35
CA LYS A 56 -21.14 28.52 2.41
C LYS A 56 -22.60 28.98 2.54
N THR A 57 -23.17 28.86 3.73
CA THR A 57 -24.54 29.34 4.02
C THR A 57 -24.51 30.69 4.75
N GLY A 58 -25.49 31.57 4.49
CA GLY A 58 -25.68 32.79 5.26
C GLY A 58 -26.51 33.87 4.56
N PRO A 59 -26.99 34.88 5.30
CA PRO A 59 -27.93 35.90 4.79
C PRO A 59 -27.36 36.82 3.70
N ASN A 60 -26.03 36.85 3.52
CA ASN A 60 -25.35 37.70 2.53
C ASN A 60 -24.41 36.87 1.61
N VAL A 61 -24.70 35.58 1.42
CA VAL A 61 -23.89 34.73 0.54
C VAL A 61 -24.51 34.66 -0.84
N ASN A 62 -23.70 34.92 -1.87
CA ASN A 62 -24.12 34.70 -3.25
C ASN A 62 -24.11 33.18 -3.54
N PRO A 63 -25.24 32.58 -3.94
CA PRO A 63 -25.35 31.13 -4.14
C PRO A 63 -24.43 30.61 -5.25
N VAL A 64 -24.20 31.39 -6.31
CA VAL A 64 -23.26 31.02 -7.38
C VAL A 64 -21.83 30.98 -6.85
N GLN A 65 -21.46 31.93 -6.00
CA GLN A 65 -20.12 31.94 -5.38
C GLN A 65 -19.98 30.81 -4.34
N ALA A 66 -21.04 30.49 -3.59
CA ALA A 66 -21.06 29.38 -2.65
C ALA A 66 -20.83 28.05 -3.36
N LYS A 67 -21.58 27.79 -4.43
CA LYS A 67 -21.44 26.61 -5.29
C LYS A 67 -20.04 26.49 -5.90
N LEU A 68 -19.53 27.55 -6.52
CA LEU A 68 -18.16 27.55 -7.07
C LEU A 68 -17.11 27.35 -5.97
N GLY A 69 -17.34 27.91 -4.79
CA GLY A 69 -16.48 27.74 -3.62
C GLY A 69 -16.45 26.29 -3.14
N ALA A 70 -17.62 25.64 -3.03
CA ALA A 70 -17.74 24.24 -2.64
C ALA A 70 -17.08 23.32 -3.68
N GLN A 71 -17.37 23.49 -4.97
CA GLN A 71 -16.72 22.69 -6.02
C GLN A 71 -15.19 22.83 -6.00
N ARG A 72 -14.67 24.03 -5.73
CA ARG A 72 -13.22 24.25 -5.57
C ARG A 72 -12.69 23.59 -4.30
N GLY A 73 -13.40 23.70 -3.18
CA GLY A 73 -13.03 23.05 -1.92
C GLY A 73 -12.96 21.53 -2.06
N ALA A 74 -13.99 20.94 -2.68
CA ALA A 74 -14.06 19.51 -2.94
C ALA A 74 -12.90 19.03 -3.84
N ARG A 75 -12.55 19.83 -4.86
CA ARG A 75 -11.38 19.56 -5.71
C ARG A 75 -10.07 19.60 -4.93
N VAL A 76 -9.85 20.64 -4.11
CA VAL A 76 -8.64 20.74 -3.29
C VAL A 76 -8.53 19.57 -2.31
N GLU A 77 -9.65 19.13 -1.73
CA GLU A 77 -9.66 17.96 -0.87
C GLU A 77 -9.33 16.68 -1.66
N ALA A 78 -9.90 16.51 -2.85
CA ALA A 78 -9.61 15.37 -3.71
C ALA A 78 -8.12 15.31 -4.06
N TYR A 79 -7.50 16.45 -4.38
CA TYR A 79 -6.05 16.54 -4.62
C TYR A 79 -5.21 16.15 -3.41
N ARG A 80 -5.60 16.59 -2.20
CA ARG A 80 -4.92 16.18 -0.96
C ARG A 80 -4.98 14.66 -0.79
N ARG A 81 -6.16 14.06 -0.97
CA ARG A 81 -6.35 12.60 -0.84
C ARG A 81 -5.55 11.84 -1.91
N LEU A 82 -5.51 12.36 -3.14
CA LEU A 82 -4.70 11.75 -4.21
C LEU A 82 -3.22 11.77 -3.86
N PHE A 83 -2.74 12.93 -3.41
CA PHE A 83 -1.35 13.10 -3.00
C PHE A 83 -0.96 12.11 -1.89
N GLU A 84 -1.84 11.92 -0.90
CA GLU A 84 -1.62 10.94 0.18
C GLU A 84 -1.49 9.51 -0.36
N GLN A 85 -2.29 9.12 -1.36
CA GLN A 85 -2.18 7.80 -1.98
C GLN A 85 -0.88 7.65 -2.78
N ILE A 86 -0.53 8.63 -3.62
CA ILE A 86 0.71 8.61 -4.41
C ILE A 86 1.94 8.58 -3.49
N ALA A 87 1.92 9.38 -2.42
CA ALA A 87 2.97 9.38 -1.41
C ALA A 87 3.11 8.02 -0.72
N GLY A 88 1.99 7.34 -0.45
CA GLY A 88 1.96 5.97 0.06
C GLY A 88 2.61 4.96 -0.89
N LEU A 89 2.26 5.01 -2.18
CA LEU A 89 2.87 4.14 -3.20
C LEU A 89 4.39 4.34 -3.31
N GLN A 90 4.86 5.58 -3.17
CA GLN A 90 6.30 5.90 -3.17
C GLN A 90 7.03 5.36 -1.94
N LEU A 91 6.40 5.40 -0.77
CA LEU A 91 6.94 4.83 0.47
C LEU A 91 7.06 3.31 0.39
N ASP A 92 6.06 2.63 -0.19
CA ASP A 92 6.04 1.18 -0.34
C ASP A 92 7.03 0.68 -1.42
N SER A 93 7.19 1.43 -2.51
CA SER A 93 7.96 0.98 -3.67
C SER A 93 9.45 0.79 -3.37
N GLN A 94 10.18 1.83 -2.92
CA GLN A 94 11.64 1.76 -2.66
C GLN A 94 12.17 2.85 -1.70
N THR A 95 11.31 3.64 -1.04
CA THR A 95 11.73 4.90 -0.39
C THR A 95 11.84 4.77 1.13
N GLN A 96 12.98 5.17 1.71
CA GLN A 96 13.11 5.30 3.17
C GLN A 96 12.43 6.59 3.67
N VAL A 97 11.94 6.60 4.91
CA VAL A 97 11.28 7.77 5.53
C VAL A 97 12.13 9.06 5.43
N ARG A 98 13.45 8.96 5.58
CA ARG A 98 14.38 10.10 5.43
C ARG A 98 14.38 10.68 4.02
N ASP A 99 14.29 9.81 3.01
CA ASP A 99 14.34 10.18 1.61
C ASP A 99 12.98 10.75 1.16
N PHE A 100 11.87 10.29 1.78
CA PHE A 100 10.53 10.83 1.57
C PHE A 100 10.41 12.31 1.93
N VAL A 101 10.92 12.72 3.10
CA VAL A 101 10.86 14.14 3.54
C VAL A 101 11.56 15.06 2.54
N THR A 102 12.66 14.59 1.94
CA THR A 102 13.40 15.35 0.92
C THR A 102 12.69 15.35 -0.44
N SER A 103 11.92 14.29 -0.73
CA SER A 103 11.24 14.09 -2.02
C SER A 103 9.82 14.68 -2.04
N TYR A 104 9.27 15.01 -0.88
CA TYR A 104 7.89 15.49 -0.69
C TYR A 104 7.53 16.65 -1.63
N ASP A 105 8.38 17.68 -1.69
CA ASP A 105 8.15 18.86 -2.53
C ASP A 105 8.08 18.52 -4.02
N GLN A 106 8.86 17.53 -4.46
CA GLN A 106 8.87 17.07 -5.85
C GLN A 106 7.62 16.28 -6.19
N ILE A 107 7.17 15.40 -5.28
CA ILE A 107 5.90 14.67 -5.41
C ILE A 107 4.77 15.70 -5.51
N HIS A 108 4.72 16.67 -4.59
CA HIS A 108 3.67 17.67 -4.56
C HIS A 108 3.60 18.51 -5.85
N THR A 109 4.75 19.01 -6.31
CA THR A 109 4.83 19.84 -7.53
C THR A 109 4.42 19.07 -8.78
N ARG A 110 4.86 17.81 -8.92
CA ARG A 110 4.60 16.99 -10.10
C ARG A 110 3.18 16.46 -10.13
N THR A 111 2.67 15.97 -9.00
CA THR A 111 1.26 15.57 -8.87
C THR A 111 0.33 16.74 -9.18
N GLY A 112 0.62 17.94 -8.67
CA GLY A 112 -0.13 19.15 -9.02
C GLY A 112 -0.10 19.46 -10.51
N GLY A 113 1.09 19.46 -11.12
CA GLY A 113 1.23 19.72 -12.56
C GLY A 113 0.57 18.69 -13.46
N TYR A 114 0.54 17.41 -13.04
CA TYR A 114 -0.17 16.35 -13.75
C TYR A 114 -1.69 16.53 -13.70
N LEU A 115 -2.22 16.92 -12.54
CA LEU A 115 -3.66 17.13 -12.33
C LEU A 115 -4.23 18.36 -13.03
N ASP A 116 -3.39 19.36 -13.30
CA ASP A 116 -3.77 20.55 -14.08
C ASP A 116 -3.89 20.28 -15.59
N THR A 117 -3.64 19.04 -16.04
CA THR A 117 -3.76 18.65 -17.44
C THR A 117 -5.21 18.76 -17.94
N PRO A 118 -5.47 19.42 -19.08
CA PRO A 118 -6.82 19.51 -19.64
C PRO A 118 -7.36 18.11 -19.97
N GLY A 119 -8.49 17.73 -19.36
CA GLY A 119 -9.16 16.47 -19.68
C GLY A 119 -9.08 15.39 -18.61
N LEU A 120 -8.31 15.56 -17.54
CA LEU A 120 -8.53 14.77 -16.31
C LEU A 120 -9.89 15.19 -15.75
N VAL A 121 -10.92 14.38 -16.03
CA VAL A 121 -12.30 14.72 -15.67
C VAL A 121 -12.51 14.52 -14.19
N HIS A 122 -12.77 15.64 -13.53
CA HIS A 122 -13.23 15.74 -12.16
C HIS A 122 -14.74 15.62 -12.22
N LYS A 123 -15.30 14.47 -11.85
CA LYS A 123 -16.76 14.37 -11.77
C LYS A 123 -17.21 15.15 -10.55
N ALA A 124 -17.64 16.39 -10.77
CA ALA A 124 -18.27 17.21 -9.74
C ALA A 124 -19.75 16.86 -9.66
N VAL A 125 -20.16 16.25 -8.56
CA VAL A 125 -21.56 15.90 -8.28
C VAL A 125 -22.01 16.52 -6.97
N GLU A 126 -23.27 16.93 -6.93
CA GLU A 126 -23.91 17.29 -5.67
C GLU A 126 -24.39 15.98 -5.04
N ALA A 127 -23.79 15.58 -3.93
CA ALA A 127 -24.14 14.33 -3.24
C ALA A 127 -25.35 14.50 -2.33
N GLU A 128 -25.42 15.65 -1.66
CA GLU A 128 -26.53 16.08 -0.81
C GLU A 128 -26.75 17.58 -1.00
N GLU A 129 -27.87 18.14 -0.53
CA GLU A 129 -28.16 19.58 -0.69
C GLU A 129 -27.00 20.45 -0.17
N GLY A 130 -26.35 21.16 -1.09
CA GLY A 130 -25.21 22.01 -0.76
C GLY A 130 -23.90 21.27 -0.40
N LEU A 131 -23.85 19.93 -0.50
CA LEU A 131 -22.63 19.14 -0.37
C LEU A 131 -22.14 18.72 -1.77
N TRP A 132 -20.97 19.21 -2.14
CA TRP A 132 -20.34 18.89 -3.41
C TRP A 132 -19.25 17.87 -3.22
N GLU A 133 -19.22 16.89 -4.12
CA GLU A 133 -18.15 15.91 -4.23
C GLU A 133 -17.44 16.05 -5.57
N VAL A 134 -16.13 15.83 -5.55
CA VAL A 134 -15.30 15.78 -6.74
C VAL A 134 -14.52 14.47 -6.69
N THR A 135 -14.78 13.60 -7.67
CA THR A 135 -14.03 12.36 -7.84
C THR A 135 -12.96 12.53 -8.93
N ILE A 136 -11.75 12.06 -8.62
CA ILE A 136 -10.61 11.95 -9.54
C ILE A 136 -10.32 10.46 -9.69
N GLU A 137 -10.31 10.01 -10.92
CA GLU A 137 -9.99 8.63 -11.28
C GLU A 137 -8.76 8.65 -12.18
N LEU A 138 -7.74 7.89 -11.77
CA LEU A 138 -6.55 7.60 -12.55
C LEU A 138 -6.51 6.11 -12.83
N THR A 139 -6.28 5.76 -14.09
CA THR A 139 -5.96 4.40 -14.50
C THR A 139 -4.59 3.97 -13.98
N ALA A 140 -4.33 2.67 -13.91
CA ALA A 140 -3.03 2.14 -13.49
C ALA A 140 -1.87 2.70 -14.35
N GLU A 141 -2.12 2.90 -15.65
CA GLU A 141 -1.14 3.48 -16.57
C GLU A 141 -0.79 4.93 -16.21
N GLU A 142 -1.80 5.77 -15.97
CA GLU A 142 -1.63 7.17 -15.56
C GLU A 142 -0.88 7.28 -14.22
N VAL A 143 -1.19 6.40 -13.26
CA VAL A 143 -0.49 6.34 -11.98
C VAL A 143 0.98 5.96 -12.18
N ARG A 144 1.26 4.97 -13.04
CA ARG A 144 2.63 4.55 -13.35
C ARG A 144 3.40 5.67 -14.04
N GLU A 145 2.82 6.34 -15.04
CA GLU A 145 3.43 7.49 -15.70
C GLU A 145 3.76 8.62 -14.72
N LEU A 146 2.87 8.89 -13.77
CA LEU A 146 3.09 9.89 -12.75
C LEU A 146 4.25 9.51 -11.80
N ILE A 147 4.31 8.25 -11.37
CA ILE A 147 5.40 7.72 -10.54
C ILE A 147 6.73 7.77 -11.30
N ASP A 148 6.75 7.35 -12.56
CA ASP A 148 7.92 7.39 -13.44
C ASP A 148 8.38 8.84 -13.65
N ALA A 149 7.45 9.77 -13.85
CA ALA A 149 7.74 11.19 -13.95
C ALA A 149 8.36 11.72 -12.65
N ILE A 150 7.85 11.33 -11.47
CA ILE A 150 8.45 11.69 -10.17
C ILE A 150 9.88 11.15 -10.07
N ASN A 151 10.08 9.88 -10.38
CA ASN A 151 11.38 9.19 -10.29
C ASN A 151 12.42 9.74 -11.26
N ALA A 152 12.04 10.05 -12.50
CA ALA A 152 12.91 10.68 -13.49
C ALA A 152 13.40 12.07 -13.05
N GLY A 153 12.65 12.71 -12.15
CA GLY A 153 13.01 13.96 -11.50
C GLY A 153 14.17 13.90 -10.53
N ARG A 154 14.25 12.80 -9.80
CA ARG A 154 15.24 12.55 -8.76
C ARG A 154 16.66 12.38 -9.31
N ASN A 155 16.80 11.89 -10.54
CA ASN A 155 18.07 11.50 -11.15
C ASN A 155 18.78 12.67 -11.90
N ARG A 156 18.42 13.93 -11.65
CA ARG A 156 19.11 15.11 -12.20
C ARG A 156 19.89 15.86 -11.13
#